data_AF-A0A0X8FMU6-F1
#
_entry.id   AF-A0A0X8FMU6-F1
#
_cell.length_a   1.000
_cell.length_b   1.000
_cell.length_c   1.000
_cell.angle_alpha   90.00
_cell.angle_beta   90.00
_cell.angle_gamma   90.00
#
_symmetry.space_group_name_H-M   'P 1'
#
loop_
_entity.id
_entity.type
_entity.pdbx_description
1 polymer ?
#
loop_
_entity_poly.entity_id
_entity_poly.type
_entity_poly.pdbx_seq_one_letter_code
_entity_poly.pdbx_strand_id
1 'polypeptide(L)' 'MIIDIKKIEALLASDLTGYKIEKITDGVIKHQMYDRYRKGESTIDRMPLQTAVALMKIINENS' A
#
# COMPACT_ATOMS: atom_id res chain seq x y z
N MET A 1 -4.36 -15.58 -3.62
CA MET A 1 -4.47 -14.13 -3.90
C MET A 1 -3.32 -13.75 -4.83
N ILE A 2 -3.61 -13.10 -5.96
CA ILE A 2 -2.57 -12.62 -6.89
C ILE A 2 -2.23 -11.18 -6.50
N ILE A 3 -0.94 -10.85 -6.40
CA ILE A 3 -0.48 -9.48 -6.15
C ILE A 3 -0.30 -8.79 -7.50
N ASP A 4 -1.02 -7.69 -7.70
CA ASP A 4 -0.94 -6.87 -8.91
C ASP A 4 -0.24 -5.56 -8.58
N ILE A 5 1.02 -5.43 -9.02
CA ILE A 5 1.85 -4.25 -8.76
C ILE A 5 1.21 -2.99 -9.33
N LYS A 6 0.55 -3.05 -10.49
CA LYS A 6 -0.08 -1.88 -11.12
C LYS A 6 -1.22 -1.33 -10.28
N LYS A 7 -1.98 -2.20 -9.62
CA LYS A 7 -3.03 -1.77 -8.70
C LYS A 7 -2.45 -1.13 -7.44
N ILE A 8 -1.33 -1.63 -6.94
CA ILE A 8 -0.61 -1.01 -5.81
C ILE A 8 -0.07 0.37 -6.21
N GLU A 9 0.49 0.52 -7.41
CA GLU A 9 0.91 1.82 -7.94
C GLU A 9 -0.26 2.81 -8.04
N ALA A 10 -1.41 2.36 -8.57
CA ALA A 10 -2.61 3.18 -8.63
C ALA A 10 -3.11 3.60 -7.24
N LEU A 11 -3.04 2.70 -6.25
CA LEU A 11 -3.38 3.02 -4.87
C LEU A 11 -2.42 4.08 -4.28
N LEU A 12 -1.11 3.94 -4.51
CA LEU A 12 -0.10 4.88 -4.03
C LEU A 12 -0.25 6.26 -4.67
N ALA A 13 -0.70 6.32 -5.92
CA ALA A 13 -1.02 7.55 -6.63
C ALA A 13 -2.38 8.17 -6.25
N SER A 14 -3.21 7.48 -5.47
CA SER A 14 -4.54 7.96 -5.07
C SER A 14 -4.48 9.03 -3.95
N ASP A 15 -5.64 9.60 -3.64
CA ASP A 15 -5.80 10.55 -2.53
C ASP A 15 -5.79 9.90 -1.13
N LEU A 16 -5.59 8.58 -1.04
CA LEU A 16 -5.45 7.90 0.24
C LEU A 16 -4.13 8.27 0.91
N THR A 17 -4.26 8.87 2.10
CA THR A 17 -3.11 9.26 2.93
C THR A 17 -2.54 8.05 3.67
N GLY A 18 -1.24 8.10 3.97
CA GLY A 18 -0.57 7.07 4.78
C GLY A 18 -1.24 6.85 6.14
N TYR A 19 -1.79 7.91 6.75
CA TYR A 19 -2.56 7.81 8.00
C TYR A 19 -3.82 6.95 7.85
N LYS A 20 -4.56 7.13 6.74
CA LYS A 20 -5.78 6.35 6.48
C LYS A 20 -5.44 4.88 6.19
N ILE A 21 -4.36 4.63 5.44
CA ILE A 21 -3.85 3.27 5.19
C ILE A 21 -3.42 2.59 6.49
N GLU A 22 -2.70 3.29 7.36
CA GLU A 22 -2.29 2.75 8.66
C GLU A 22 -3.50 2.37 9.51
N LYS A 23 -4.54 3.21 9.54
CA LYS A 23 -5.79 2.92 10.25
C LYS A 23 -6.54 1.72 9.66
N ILE A 24 -6.63 1.61 8.34
CA ILE A 24 -7.32 0.50 7.66
C ILE A 24 -6.56 -0.82 7.88
N THR A 25 -5.23 -0.78 7.87
CA THR A 25 -4.39 -1.96 8.04
C THR A 25 -4.07 -2.28 9.51
N ASP A 26 -4.70 -1.60 10.46
CA ASP A 26 -4.44 -1.74 11.90
C ASP A 26 -2.93 -1.69 12.25
N GLY A 27 -2.22 -0.74 11.64
CA GLY A 27 -0.80 -0.53 11.90
C GLY A 27 0.15 -1.49 11.20
N VAL A 28 -0.33 -2.46 10.40
CA VAL A 28 0.53 -3.35 9.59
C VAL A 28 1.37 -2.56 8.60
N ILE A 29 0.79 -1.50 8.01
CA ILE A 29 1.52 -0.56 7.16
C ILE A 29 1.61 0.77 7.91
N LYS A 30 2.82 1.13 8.33
CA LYS A 30 3.07 2.42 8.97
C LYS A 30 2.93 3.56 7.96
N HIS A 31 2.34 4.69 8.36
CA HIS A 31 2.16 5.84 7.45
C HIS A 31 3.49 6.29 6.82
N GLN A 32 4.59 6.31 7.59
CA GLN A 32 5.91 6.67 7.08
C GLN A 32 6.40 5.72 5.98
N MET A 33 6.13 4.43 6.12
CA MET A 33 6.50 3.42 5.14
C MET A 33 5.68 3.59 3.85
N TYR A 34 4.38 3.82 3.99
CA TYR A 34 3.50 4.11 2.85
C TYR A 34 3.94 5.36 2.09
N ASP A 35 4.24 6.45 2.81
CA ASP A 35 4.66 7.72 2.22
C ASP A 35 6.00 7.59 1.47
N ARG A 36 6.93 6.76 1.95
CA ARG A 36 8.18 6.45 1.24
C ARG A 36 7.92 5.81 -0.13
N TYR A 37 7.00 4.83 -0.20
CA TYR A 37 6.61 4.23 -1.49
C TYR A 37 5.94 5.26 -2.40
N ARG A 38 5.05 6.09 -1.87
CA ARG A 38 4.37 7.15 -2.64
C ARG A 38 5.35 8.18 -3.21
N LYS A 39 6.41 8.50 -2.48
CA LYS A 39 7.47 9.43 -2.91
C LYS A 39 8.53 8.80 -3.82
N GLY A 40 8.48 7.49 -4.03
CA GLY A 40 9.52 6.75 -4.77
C GLY A 40 10.83 6.58 -4.01
N GLU A 41 10.85 6.86 -2.69
CA GLU A 41 12.01 6.64 -1.82
C GLU A 41 12.24 5.14 -1.51
N SER A 42 11.27 4.29 -1.85
CA SER A 42 11.36 2.84 -1.71
C SER A 42 10.73 2.17 -2.93
N THR A 43 11.35 1.10 -3.42
CA THR A 43 10.88 0.39 -4.62
C THR A 43 9.79 -0.62 -4.28
N ILE A 44 8.70 -0.60 -5.05
CA ILE A 44 7.55 -1.50 -4.87
C ILE A 44 7.97 -2.96 -5.15
N ASP A 45 8.88 -3.19 -6.09
CA ASP A 45 9.41 -4.52 -6.42
C ASP A 45 10.13 -5.22 -5.25
N ARG A 46 10.58 -4.44 -4.25
CA ARG A 46 11.24 -4.95 -3.04
C ARG A 46 10.35 -4.83 -1.80
N MET A 47 9.04 -4.58 -1.99
CA MET A 47 8.09 -4.49 -0.90
C MET A 47 7.97 -5.84 -0.16
N PRO A 48 7.91 -5.85 1.17
CA PRO A 48 7.63 -7.07 1.92
C PRO A 48 6.30 -7.68 1.50
N LEU A 49 6.26 -9.01 1.36
CA LEU A 49 5.05 -9.72 0.93
C LEU A 49 3.84 -9.39 1.81
N GLN A 50 4.03 -9.26 3.13
CA GLN A 50 2.97 -8.88 4.07
C GLN A 50 2.35 -7.51 3.75
N THR A 51 3.19 -6.53 3.40
CA THR A 51 2.74 -5.18 3.00
C THR A 51 1.97 -5.23 1.69
N ALA A 52 2.49 -5.93 0.69
CA ALA A 52 1.82 -6.09 -0.60
C ALA A 52 0.46 -6.80 -0.44
N VAL A 53 0.38 -7.81 0.42
CA VAL A 53 -0.86 -8.52 0.74
C VAL A 53 -1.87 -7.59 1.41
N ALA A 54 -1.44 -6.78 2.37
CA ALA A 54 -2.31 -5.83 3.06
C ALA A 54 -2.86 -4.75 2.11
N LEU A 55 -2.03 -4.19 1.22
CA LEU A 55 -2.50 -3.22 0.21
C LEU A 55 -3.51 -3.85 -0.76
N MET A 56 -3.26 -5.07 -1.22
CA MET A 56 -4.18 -5.78 -2.12
C MET A 56 -5.54 -6.08 -1.47
N LYS A 57 -5.60 -6.31 -0.15
CA LYS A 57 -6.88 -6.44 0.56
C LYS A 57 -7.69 -5.15 0.50
N ILE A 58 -7.06 -4.01 0.76
CA ILE A 58 -7.71 -2.69 0.66
C ILE A 58 -8.29 -2.48 -0.74
N ILE A 59 -7.49 -2.77 -1.78
CA ILE A 59 -7.89 -2.58 -3.17
C ILE A 59 -9.12 -3.43 -3.50
N ASN A 60 -9.13 -4.69 -3.08
CA ASN A 60 -10.23 -5.62 -3.39
C ASN A 60 -11.50 -5.33 -2.57
N GLU A 61 -11.37 -4.78 -1.36
CA GLU A 61 -12.51 -4.40 -0.51
C GLU A 61 -13.15 -3.06 -0.91
N ASN A 62 -12.45 -2.23 -1.69
CA ASN A 62 -12.92 -0.93 -2.19
C ASN A 62 -13.21 -0.91 -3.72
N SER A 63 -13.15 -2.08 -4.39
CA SER A 63 -13.55 -2.26 -5.80
C SER A 63 -14.95 -2.85 -5.90
#